data_AF-A0A3C0IY49-F1
#
_entry.id   AF-A0A3C0IY49-F1
#
_cell.length_a   1.000
_cell.length_b   1.000
_cell.length_c   1.000
_cell.angle_alpha   90.00
_cell.angle_beta   90.00
_cell.angle_gamma   90.00
#
_symmetry.space_group_name_H-M   'P 1'
#
loop_
_entity.id
_entity.type
_entity.pdbx_description
1 polymer ?
#
loop_
_entity_poly.entity_id
_entity_poly.type
_entity_poly.pdbx_seq_one_letter_code
_entity_poly.pdbx_strand_id
1 'polypeptide(L)' 'IGMIVDAVSKVLRIPADIVEPPSPVLASIDSSYLRGIAKLDDNLVVLLDLDFVLSRHEHEAINEVLAEEA' A
#
# COMPACT_ATOMS: atom_id res chain seq x y z
N ILE A 1 8.87 9.41 -4.65
CA ILE A 1 7.93 9.20 -3.53
C ILE A 1 8.64 8.33 -2.50
N GLY A 2 8.60 8.70 -1.23
CA GLY A 2 9.20 7.94 -0.13
C GLY A 2 8.18 7.76 1.00
N MET A 3 8.21 6.61 1.66
CA MET A 3 7.35 6.31 2.81
C MET A 3 8.17 6.36 4.09
N ILE A 4 7.67 7.06 5.12
CA ILE A 4 8.29 7.06 6.43
C ILE A 4 7.83 5.81 7.17
N VAL A 5 8.78 5.00 7.62
CA VAL A 5 8.53 3.76 8.37
C VAL A 5 9.38 3.75 9.63
N ASP A 6 8.91 3.06 10.67
CA ASP A 6 9.65 2.91 11.92
C ASP A 6 10.91 2.05 11.73
N ALA A 7 10.76 0.89 11.08
CA ALA A 7 11.89 0.02 10.74
C ALA A 7 11.57 -0.93 9.58
N VAL A 8 12.61 -1.30 8.82
CA VAL A 8 12.54 -2.38 7.83
C VAL A 8 13.07 -3.65 8.47
N SER A 9 12.22 -4.65 8.64
CA SER A 9 12.61 -5.89 9.33
C SER A 9 13.27 -6.91 8.41
N LYS A 10 12.61 -7.29 7.30
CA LYS A 10 13.03 -8.42 6.45
C LYS A 10 12.33 -8.38 5.09
N VAL A 11 12.93 -9.01 4.09
CA VAL A 11 12.31 -9.27 2.79
C VAL A 11 11.76 -10.69 2.78
N LEU A 12 10.46 -10.84 2.51
CA LEU A 12 9.76 -12.12 2.45
C LEU A 12 9.26 -12.37 1.03
N ARG A 13 9.32 -13.63 0.58
CA ARG A 13 8.62 -14.08 -0.63
C ARG A 13 7.29 -14.67 -0.20
N ILE A 14 6.21 -14.03 -0.60
CA ILE A 14 4.84 -14.44 -0.30
C ILE A 14 4.28 -15.07 -1.58
N PRO A 15 3.90 -16.36 -1.57
CA PRO A 15 3.26 -16.97 -2.71
C PRO A 15 1.81 -16.46 -2.84
N ALA A 16 1.32 -16.32 -4.07
CA ALA A 16 0.05 -15.61 -4.35
C ALA A 16 -1.21 -16.38 -3.90
N ASP A 17 -1.07 -17.67 -3.65
CA ASP A 17 -2.12 -18.60 -3.20
C ASP A 17 -2.57 -18.38 -1.75
N ILE A 18 -1.71 -17.79 -0.91
CA ILE A 18 -2.03 -17.48 0.49
C ILE A 18 -2.55 -16.04 0.69
N VAL A 19 -2.65 -15.27 -0.40
CA VAL A 19 -3.14 -13.89 -0.34
C VAL A 19 -4.67 -13.92 -0.42
N GLU A 20 -5.31 -13.54 0.68
CA GLU A 20 -6.74 -13.38 0.76
C GLU A 20 -7.14 -11.96 0.32
N PRO A 21 -8.21 -11.81 -0.48
CA PRO A 21 -8.71 -10.49 -0.85
C PRO A 21 -9.19 -9.73 0.41
N PRO A 22 -9.05 -8.40 0.44
CA PRO A 22 -9.46 -7.62 1.60
C PRO A 22 -10.98 -7.73 1.76
N SER A 23 -11.44 -8.11 2.96
CA SER A 23 -12.86 -8.19 3.26
C SER A 23 -13.50 -6.79 3.16
N PRO A 24 -14.69 -6.66 2.54
CA PRO A 24 -15.40 -5.38 2.42
C PRO A 24 -15.78 -4.76 3.77
N VAL A 25 -15.70 -5.53 4.87
CA VAL A 25 -15.98 -5.04 6.24
C VAL A 25 -14.85 -4.16 6.79
N LEU A 26 -13.63 -4.27 6.27
CA LEU A 26 -12.48 -3.43 6.67
C LEU A 26 -12.50 -2.03 6.04
N ALA A 27 -13.60 -1.64 5.37
CA ALA A 27 -13.81 -0.39 4.63
C ALA A 27 -13.73 0.91 5.47
N SER A 28 -13.23 0.86 6.70
CA SER A 28 -12.85 2.06 7.45
C SER A 28 -11.47 2.60 7.06
N ILE A 29 -10.62 1.76 6.47
CA ILE A 29 -9.42 2.18 5.73
C ILE A 29 -9.82 2.10 4.27
N ASP A 30 -9.64 3.18 3.52
CA ASP A 30 -9.93 3.23 2.08
C ASP A 30 -9.34 1.98 1.40
N SER A 31 -10.22 1.04 1.06
CA SER A 31 -9.87 -0.27 0.51
C SER A 31 -9.10 -0.17 -0.80
N SER A 32 -9.10 1.02 -1.40
CA SER A 32 -8.30 1.41 -2.56
C SER A 32 -6.79 1.20 -2.37
N TYR A 33 -6.28 1.30 -1.14
CA TYR A 33 -4.85 1.15 -0.86
C TYR A 33 -4.43 -0.28 -0.49
N LEU A 34 -5.40 -1.20 -0.36
CA LEU A 34 -5.15 -2.58 0.06
C LEU A 34 -5.22 -3.51 -1.15
N ARG A 35 -4.08 -4.11 -1.51
CA ARG A 35 -4.03 -5.18 -2.51
C ARG A 35 -4.55 -6.50 -1.95
N GLY A 36 -4.31 -6.76 -0.67
CA GLY A 36 -4.74 -7.99 0.00
C GLY A 36 -4.13 -8.18 1.38
N ILE A 37 -4.47 -9.30 2.00
CA ILE A 37 -3.93 -9.69 3.30
C ILE A 37 -3.37 -11.10 3.14
N ALA A 38 -2.11 -11.29 3.51
CA ALA A 38 -1.47 -12.59 3.53
C ALA A 38 -1.33 -13.04 5.00
N LYS A 39 -1.83 -14.23 5.31
CA LYS A 39 -1.61 -14.85 6.62
C LYS A 39 -0.43 -15.80 6.52
N LEU A 40 0.68 -15.43 7.16
CA LEU A 40 1.91 -16.23 7.19
C LEU A 40 2.13 -16.77 8.60
N ASP A 41 1.80 -18.04 8.79
CA ASP A 41 1.79 -18.70 10.10
C ASP A 41 0.94 -17.90 11.11
N ASP A 42 1.57 -17.34 12.16
CA ASP A 42 0.96 -16.49 13.18
C ASP A 42 1.05 -14.98 12.88
N ASN A 43 1.61 -14.60 11.73
CA ASN A 43 1.78 -13.20 11.33
C ASN A 43 0.76 -12.79 10.27
N LEU A 44 0.11 -11.65 10.49
CA LEU A 44 -0.74 -11.01 9.49
C LEU A 44 0.09 -10.00 8.71
N VAL A 45 0.17 -10.17 7.39
CA VAL A 45 0.90 -9.26 6.50
C VAL A 45 -0.11 -8.54 5.62
N VAL A 46 -0.11 -7.21 5.70
CA VAL A 46 -0.95 -6.35 4.85
C VAL A 46 -0.18 -5.99 3.58
N LEU A 47 -0.76 -6.29 2.42
CA LEU A 47 -0.21 -5.92 1.13
C LEU A 47 -0.82 -4.60 0.68
N LEU A 48 0.00 -3.56 0.66
CA LEU A 48 -0.39 -2.22 0.20
C LEU A 48 -0.19 -2.08 -1.31
N ASP A 49 -1.13 -1.40 -1.97
CA ASP A 49 -1.02 -1.04 -3.37
C ASP A 49 -0.48 0.39 -3.53
N LEU A 50 0.83 0.48 -3.78
CA LEU A 50 1.54 1.78 -3.87
C LEU A 50 1.03 2.67 -5.01
N ASP A 51 0.39 2.10 -6.05
CA ASP A 51 -0.19 2.87 -7.14
C ASP A 51 -1.38 3.71 -6.68
N PHE A 52 -2.04 3.28 -5.59
CA PHE A 52 -3.14 4.00 -4.98
C PHE A 52 -2.76 4.71 -3.70
N VAL A 53 -1.63 4.40 -3.06
CA VAL A 53 -1.23 5.01 -1.77
C VAL A 53 -1.17 6.54 -1.82
N LEU A 54 -0.94 7.12 -2.99
CA LEU A 54 -1.10 8.55 -3.20
C LEU A 54 -2.54 8.88 -3.60
N SER A 55 -3.17 9.77 -2.84
CA SER A 55 -4.45 10.36 -3.21
C SER A 55 -4.33 11.15 -4.52
N ARG A 56 -5.45 11.34 -5.22
CA ARG A 56 -5.49 12.22 -6.41
C ARG A 56 -4.92 13.61 -6.12
N HIS A 57 -5.16 14.12 -4.92
CA HIS A 57 -4.69 15.44 -4.53
C HIS A 57 -3.16 15.49 -4.38
N GLU A 58 -2.54 14.44 -3.85
CA GLU A 58 -1.08 14.32 -3.81
C GLU A 58 -0.47 14.14 -5.20
N HIS A 59 -1.16 13.42 -6.10
CA HIS A 59 -0.76 13.34 -7.51
C HIS A 59 -0.80 14.69 -8.22
N GLU A 60 -1.84 15.50 -7.98
CA GLU A 60 -1.93 16.87 -8.50
C GLU A 60 -0.81 17.74 -7.95
N ALA A 61 -0.56 17.71 -6.64
CA ALA A 61 0.52 18.47 -6.01
C ALA A 61 1.91 18.08 -6.53
N ILE A 62 2.17 16.78 -6.76
CA ILE A 62 3.43 16.31 -7.35
C ILE A 62 3.58 16.82 -8.79
N ASN A 63 2.52 16.77 -9.59
CA ASN A 63 2.54 17.26 -10.97
C ASN A 63 2.78 18.78 -11.04
N GLU A 64 2.23 19.53 -10.08
CA GLU A 64 2.42 20.98 -9.99
C GLU A 64 3.88 21.34 -9.66
N VAL A 65 4.50 20.64 -8.69
CA VAL A 65 5.91 20.82 -8.35
C VAL A 65 6.84 20.43 -9.51
N LEU A 66 6.55 19.34 -10.23
CA LEU A 66 7.34 18.93 -11.40
C LEU A 66 7.20 19.88 -12.60
N ALA A 67 6.09 20.62 -12.68
CA ALA A 67 5.87 21.61 -13.72
C ALA A 67 6.57 22.95 -13.44
N GLU A 68 6.88 23.27 -12.18
CA GLU A 68 7.64 24.47 -11.80
C GLU A 68 9.16 24.34 -11.99
N GLU A 69 9.70 23.12 -12.08
CA GLU A 69 11.13 22.89 -12.34
C GLU A 69 11.50 22.79 -13.85
N ALA A 70 10.54 23.01 -14.77
CA ALA A 70 10.73 22.91 -16.23
C ALA A 70 10.88 24.26 -16.95
#